data_AF-A0A8S1Y634-F1
#
_entry.id   AF-A0A8S1Y634-F1
#
_cell.length_a   1.000
_cell.length_b   1.000
_cell.length_c   1.000
_cell.angle_alpha   90.00
_cell.angle_beta   90.00
_cell.angle_gamma   90.00
#
_symmetry.space_group_name_H-M   'P 1'
#
loop_
_entity.id
_entity.type
_entity.pdbx_description
1 polymer ?
#
loop_
_entity_poly.entity_id
_entity_poly.type
_entity_poly.pdbx_seq_one_letter_code
_entity_poly.pdbx_strand_id
1 'polypeptide(L)' 'MTEQSIEFGTQFIYGYMTDDGQYLITWDYKSKEIQIRKYEEK' A
#
# COMPACT_ATOMS: atom_id res chain seq x y z
N MET A 1 4.09 19.68 1.71
CA MET A 1 4.31 18.25 1.41
C MET A 1 3.62 17.45 2.50
N THR A 2 2.71 16.56 2.12
CA THR A 2 2.06 15.65 3.08
C THR A 2 2.96 14.43 3.21
N GLU A 3 3.48 14.19 4.40
CA GLU A 3 4.19 12.95 4.71
C GLU A 3 3.17 11.81 4.68
N GLN A 4 3.42 10.78 3.86
CA GLN A 4 2.66 9.55 3.87
C GLN A 4 3.57 8.44 4.37
N SER A 5 3.18 7.80 5.47
CA SER A 5 3.84 6.63 6.02
C SER A 5 2.88 5.45 5.97
N ILE A 6 3.44 4.25 5.85
CA ILE A 6 2.67 3.01 5.92
C ILE A 6 3.31 2.10 6.96
N GLU A 7 2.53 1.66 7.95
CA GLU A 7 2.98 0.84 9.06
C GLU A 7 2.36 -0.56 8.95
N PHE A 8 3.13 -1.52 8.42
CA PHE A 8 2.65 -2.90 8.18
C PHE A 8 3.06 -3.90 9.27
N GLY A 9 3.79 -3.47 10.30
CA GLY A 9 4.28 -4.36 11.38
C GLY A 9 5.35 -5.37 10.95
N THR A 10 6.08 -5.11 9.87
CA THR A 10 7.18 -5.94 9.34
C THR A 10 8.21 -5.07 8.62
N GLN A 11 9.42 -5.59 8.41
CA GLN A 11 10.50 -4.92 7.66
C GLN A 11 10.34 -5.02 6.14
N PHE A 12 9.35 -5.77 5.66
CA PHE A 12 9.14 -6.04 4.24
C PHE A 12 7.74 -5.61 3.79
N ILE A 13 7.63 -5.06 2.59
CA ILE A 13 6.36 -4.79 1.94
C ILE A 13 6.09 -5.91 0.94
N TYR A 14 4.94 -6.56 1.06
CA TYR A 14 4.48 -7.57 0.11
C TYR A 14 3.28 -7.02 -0.64
N GLY A 15 3.36 -6.95 -1.96
CA GLY A 15 2.30 -6.36 -2.76
C GLY A 15 2.56 -6.37 -4.25
N TYR A 16 1.57 -5.86 -4.98
CA TYR A 16 1.61 -5.66 -6.42
C TYR A 16 1.01 -4.29 -6.75
N MET A 17 1.58 -3.63 -7.75
CA MET A 17 1.04 -2.41 -8.33
C MET A 17 0.56 -2.72 -9.74
N THR A 18 -0.61 -2.22 -10.12
CA THR A 18 -1.11 -2.36 -11.49
C THR A 18 -0.14 -1.71 -12.48
N ASP A 19 -0.10 -2.23 -13.71
CA ASP A 19 0.85 -1.79 -14.74
C ASP A 19 0.69 -0.30 -15.10
N ASP A 20 -0.52 0.25 -14.89
CA ASP A 20 -0.86 1.66 -15.08
C ASP A 20 -0.61 2.53 -13.84
N GLY A 21 -0.12 1.95 -12.73
CA GLY A 21 0.15 2.63 -11.47
C GLY A 21 -1.08 3.12 -10.71
N GLN A 22 -2.30 2.79 -11.15
CA GLN A 22 -3.53 3.33 -10.56
C GLN A 22 -3.89 2.68 -9.23
N TYR A 23 -3.47 1.43 -8.99
CA TYR A 23 -3.76 0.70 -7.78
C TYR A 23 -2.51 0.07 -7.18
N LEU A 24 -2.41 0.15 -5.86
CA LEU A 24 -1.43 -0.58 -5.06
C LEU A 24 -2.18 -1.53 -4.12
N ILE A 25 -1.86 -2.82 -4.22
CA ILE A 25 -2.41 -3.89 -3.39
C ILE A 25 -1.29 -4.39 -2.48
N THR A 26 -1.51 -4.35 -1.17
CA THR A 26 -0.50 -4.73 -0.16
C THR A 26 -1.09 -5.63 0.91
N TRP A 27 -0.27 -6.53 1.45
CA TRP A 27 -0.59 -7.30 2.66
C TRP A 27 -0.11 -6.58 3.91
N ASP A 28 -1.01 -6.33 4.86
CA ASP A 28 -0.67 -5.81 6.19
C ASP A 28 -0.48 -6.96 7.18
N TYR A 29 0.75 -7.11 7.67
CA TYR A 29 1.07 -8.17 8.63
C TYR A 29 0.46 -7.92 10.01
N LYS A 30 0.18 -6.67 10.40
CA LYS A 30 -0.37 -6.33 11.72
C LYS A 30 -1.85 -6.68 11.80
N SER A 31 -2.66 -6.19 10.86
CA SER A 31 -4.10 -6.46 10.80
C SER A 31 -4.46 -7.83 10.22
N LYS A 32 -3.54 -8.45 9.46
CA LYS A 32 -3.80 -9.66 8.66
C LYS A 32 -4.83 -9.41 7.54
N GLU A 33 -4.78 -8.23 6.94
CA GLU A 33 -5.72 -7.81 5.89
C GLU A 33 -5.01 -7.43 4.58
N ILE A 34 -5.75 -7.56 3.48
CA ILE A 34 -5.37 -6.98 2.18
C ILE A 34 -5.81 -5.51 2.17
N GLN A 35 -4.90 -4.62 1.83
CA GLN A 35 -5.18 -3.20 1.64
C GLN A 35 -5.06 -2.82 0.17
N ILE A 36 -6.06 -2.12 -0.35
CA ILE A 36 -6.11 -1.64 -1.73
C ILE A 36 -6.14 -0.12 -1.68
N ARG A 37 -5.19 0.52 -2.35
CA ARG A 37 -5.07 1.98 -2.45
C ARG A 37 -5.19 2.41 -3.89
N LYS A 38 -5.99 3.44 -4.16
CA LYS A 38 -6.12 4.07 -5.46
C LYS A 38 -5.24 5.32 -5.51
N TYR A 39 -4.55 5.54 -6.62
CA TYR A 39 -3.87 6.80 -6.88
C TYR A 39 -4.92 7.92 -7.08
N GLU A 40 -4.79 8.99 -6.31
CA GLU A 40 -5.59 10.20 -6.47
C GLU A 40 -4.66 11.36 -6.79
N GLU A 41 -4.76 11.86 -8.03
CA GLU A 41 -4.03 13.03 -8.49
C GLU A 41 -4.61 14.28 -7.81
N LYS A 42 -3.75 15.11 -7.22
CA LYS A 42 -4.12 16.37 -6.56
C LYS A 42 -3.74 17.57 -7.39
#